data_AF-A0A8E2QZ84-F1
#
_entry.id   AF-A0A8E2QZ84-F1
#
_cell.length_a   1.000
_cell.length_b   1.000
_cell.length_c   1.000
_cell.angle_alpha   90.00
_cell.angle_beta   90.00
_cell.angle_gamma   90.00
#
_symmetry.space_group_name_H-M   'P 1'
#
loop_
_entity.id
_entity.type
_entity.pdbx_description
1 polymer ?
#
loop_
_entity_poly.entity_id
_entity_poly.type
_entity_poly.pdbx_seq_one_letter_code
_entity_poly.pdbx_strand_id
1 'polypeptide(L)'
;MPWKINKTVSEVIVIYDELGSFITQEDAVNEAKKLAREFKLIVRIFANEDEQTQELMTIDYTSFFNSKEMVERTTSELKLAKAEKNVAILELEQRIQEHKKNKNSNERVALKEKIKSSKIRLKKAELKLRAAKKRYKLISSKK
;
A
#
# COMPACT_ATOMS: atom_id res chain seq x y z
N MET A 1 -29.94 -9.03 26.33
CA MET A 1 -28.61 -8.41 26.12
C MET A 1 -28.74 -7.68 24.80
N PRO A 2 -28.82 -6.34 24.76
CA PRO A 2 -29.46 -5.69 23.63
C PRO A 2 -28.55 -5.36 22.43
N TRP A 3 -27.25 -5.67 22.47
CA TRP A 3 -26.33 -5.26 21.41
C TRP A 3 -25.78 -6.46 20.65
N LYS A 4 -25.70 -6.33 19.32
CA LYS A 4 -25.29 -7.40 18.40
C LYS A 4 -24.27 -6.91 17.40
N ILE A 5 -23.34 -7.81 17.06
CA ILE A 5 -22.32 -7.59 16.03
C ILE A 5 -22.67 -8.47 14.83
N ASN A 6 -22.95 -7.86 13.69
CA ASN A 6 -23.13 -8.56 12.43
C ASN A 6 -21.88 -8.37 11.58
N LYS A 7 -21.21 -9.48 11.27
CA LYS A 7 -20.04 -9.49 10.37
C LYS A 7 -20.49 -9.84 8.96
N THR A 8 -20.16 -8.99 8.00
CA THR A 8 -20.26 -9.28 6.57
C THR A 8 -18.86 -9.51 5.99
N VAL A 9 -18.78 -9.72 4.68
CA VAL A 9 -17.50 -9.92 3.98
C VAL A 9 -16.61 -8.67 4.07
N SER A 10 -17.19 -7.47 4.13
CA SER A 10 -16.48 -6.19 4.09
C SER A 10 -16.66 -5.33 5.34
N GLU A 11 -17.64 -5.64 6.18
CA GLU A 11 -18.06 -4.75 7.27
C GLU A 11 -18.33 -5.49 8.58
N VAL A 12 -18.21 -4.77 9.68
CA VAL A 12 -18.64 -5.18 11.01
C VAL A 12 -19.62 -4.13 11.51
N ILE A 13 -20.86 -4.53 11.71
CA ILE A 13 -21.97 -3.64 12.03
C ILE A 13 -22.38 -3.87 13.48
N VAL A 14 -22.41 -2.81 14.28
CA VAL A 14 -22.93 -2.81 15.65
C VAL A 14 -24.32 -2.20 15.65
N ILE A 15 -25.32 -3.02 15.98
CA ILE A 15 -26.73 -2.63 16.03
C ILE A 15 -27.35 -3.08 17.35
N TYR A 16 -28.44 -2.41 17.71
CA TYR A 16 -29.33 -2.86 18.76
C TYR A 16 -30.21 -4.02 18.26
N ASP A 17 -30.33 -5.07 19.05
CA ASP A 17 -31.19 -6.25 18.86
C ASP A 17 -31.56 -6.78 20.26
N GLU A 18 -32.85 -6.92 20.57
CA GLU A 18 -33.33 -7.41 21.88
C GLU A 18 -32.70 -8.77 22.26
N LEU A 19 -32.34 -9.59 21.27
CA LEU A 19 -31.66 -10.89 21.39
C LEU A 19 -30.14 -10.81 21.15
N GLY A 20 -29.54 -9.63 21.30
CA GLY A 20 -28.12 -9.41 21.18
C GLY A 20 -27.26 -10.20 22.17
N SER A 21 -25.95 -10.13 21.97
CA SER A 21 -24.95 -10.89 22.74
C SER A 21 -24.19 -10.03 23.75
N PHE A 22 -24.35 -8.70 23.70
CA PHE A 22 -23.62 -7.76 24.55
C PHE A 22 -24.59 -6.94 25.41
N ILE A 23 -24.21 -6.71 26.67
CA ILE A 23 -24.99 -5.94 27.64
C ILE A 23 -24.86 -4.45 27.36
N THR A 24 -23.64 -3.97 27.07
CA THR A 24 -23.38 -2.55 26.78
C THR A 24 -22.98 -2.34 25.32
N GLN A 25 -23.30 -1.16 24.78
CA GLN A 25 -22.88 -0.76 23.45
C GLN A 25 -21.36 -0.66 23.36
N GLU A 26 -20.71 -0.18 24.43
CA GLU A 26 -19.27 0.01 24.49
C GLU A 26 -18.51 -1.32 24.34
N ASP A 27 -18.99 -2.39 25.00
CA ASP A 27 -18.41 -3.73 24.86
C ASP A 27 -18.55 -4.25 23.43
N ALA A 28 -19.73 -4.11 22.82
CA ALA A 28 -19.98 -4.49 21.44
C ALA A 28 -19.10 -3.71 20.46
N VAL A 29 -18.94 -2.40 20.67
CA VAL A 29 -18.09 -1.52 19.87
C VAL A 29 -16.61 -1.90 20.01
N ASN A 30 -16.15 -2.19 21.22
CA ASN A 30 -14.76 -2.59 21.47
C ASN A 30 -14.43 -3.91 20.77
N GLU A 31 -15.34 -4.88 20.84
CA GLU A 31 -15.15 -6.17 20.18
C GLU A 31 -15.25 -6.05 18.65
N ALA A 32 -16.19 -5.24 18.13
CA ALA A 32 -16.30 -4.93 16.71
C ALA A 32 -15.03 -4.26 16.16
N LYS A 33 -14.43 -3.32 16.92
CA LYS A 33 -13.16 -2.66 16.56
C LYS A 33 -11.99 -3.65 16.52
N LYS A 34 -11.90 -4.59 17.47
CA LYS A 34 -10.87 -5.65 17.44
C LYS A 34 -11.02 -6.51 16.20
N LEU A 35 -12.24 -6.99 15.96
CA LEU A 35 -12.55 -7.88 14.85
C LEU A 35 -12.30 -7.21 13.50
N ALA A 36 -12.75 -5.97 13.32
CA ALA A 36 -12.50 -5.23 12.09
C ALA A 36 -11.03 -4.87 11.87
N ARG A 37 -10.25 -4.64 12.94
CA ARG A 37 -8.81 -4.44 12.84
C ARG A 37 -8.08 -5.72 12.40
N GLU A 38 -8.50 -6.87 12.90
CA GLU A 38 -7.92 -8.17 12.53
C GLU A 38 -8.22 -8.53 11.08
N PHE A 39 -9.48 -8.36 10.65
CA PHE A 39 -9.96 -8.75 9.32
C PHE A 39 -9.93 -7.62 8.29
N LYS A 40 -9.47 -6.42 8.64
CA LYS A 40 -9.46 -5.22 7.78
C LYS A 40 -10.83 -4.88 7.20
N LEU A 41 -11.81 -4.70 8.08
CA LEU A 41 -13.20 -4.42 7.72
C LEU A 41 -13.57 -2.99 8.09
N ILE A 42 -14.65 -2.48 7.50
CA ILE A 42 -15.24 -1.21 7.89
C ILE A 42 -16.13 -1.46 9.12
N VAL A 43 -15.92 -0.75 10.21
CA VAL A 43 -16.83 -0.77 11.36
C VAL A 43 -17.90 0.29 11.13
N ARG A 44 -19.17 -0.07 11.26
CA ARG A 44 -20.30 0.86 11.33
C ARG A 44 -21.03 0.69 12.64
N ILE A 45 -21.25 1.78 13.36
CA ILE A 45 -21.91 1.80 14.67
C ILE A 45 -23.19 2.60 14.54
N PHE A 46 -24.32 2.01 14.91
CA PHE A 46 -25.63 2.66 14.89
C PHE A 46 -26.07 3.09 16.29
N ALA A 47 -26.87 4.14 16.36
CA ALA A 47 -27.15 4.87 17.60
C ALA A 47 -28.05 4.12 18.59
N ASN A 48 -29.25 3.63 18.20
CA ASN A 48 -30.25 3.06 19.14
C ASN A 48 -31.40 2.24 18.47
N GLU A 49 -32.29 1.65 19.29
CA GLU A 49 -33.52 0.88 18.93
C GLU A 49 -34.38 1.53 17.83
N ASP A 50 -34.66 2.82 17.96
CA ASP A 50 -35.66 3.51 17.12
C ASP A 50 -35.11 4.00 15.78
N GLU A 51 -33.78 4.07 15.63
CA GLU A 51 -33.13 4.63 14.44
C GLU A 51 -31.95 3.74 13.99
N GLN A 52 -32.26 2.51 13.57
CA GLN A 52 -31.30 1.63 12.87
C GLN A 52 -30.72 2.25 11.57
N THR A 53 -31.23 3.41 11.15
CA THR A 53 -30.76 4.21 10.01
C THR A 53 -29.78 5.32 10.39
N GLN A 54 -29.65 5.70 11.67
CA GLN A 54 -28.73 6.76 12.08
C GLN A 54 -27.36 6.19 12.44
N GLU A 55 -26.44 6.29 11.48
CA GLU A 55 -25.04 5.91 11.64
C GLU A 55 -24.35 6.89 12.59
N LEU A 56 -23.92 6.41 13.75
CA LEU A 56 -23.23 7.19 14.77
C LEU A 56 -21.75 7.38 14.39
N MET A 57 -21.13 6.33 13.87
CA MET A 57 -19.69 6.31 13.59
C MET A 57 -19.32 5.24 12.58
N THR A 58 -18.47 5.61 11.61
CA THR A 58 -17.78 4.67 10.72
C THR A 58 -16.27 4.77 10.87
N ILE A 59 -15.61 3.61 11.00
CA ILE A 59 -14.16 3.50 11.04
C ILE A 59 -13.71 2.50 9.97
N ASP A 60 -12.92 2.97 9.01
CA ASP A 60 -12.40 2.14 7.94
C ASP A 60 -11.02 1.54 8.30
N TYR A 61 -10.98 0.23 8.60
CA TYR A 61 -9.71 -0.49 8.83
C TYR A 61 -9.10 -1.11 7.56
N THR A 62 -9.73 -0.95 6.38
CA THR A 62 -9.25 -1.54 5.11
C THR A 62 -7.96 -0.90 4.62
N SER A 63 -7.76 0.39 4.92
CA SER A 63 -6.65 1.20 4.42
C SER A 63 -5.36 1.12 5.26
N PHE A 64 -5.44 0.53 6.46
CA PHE A 64 -4.29 0.40 7.34
C PHE A 64 -3.49 -0.86 7.00
N PHE A 65 -2.19 -0.66 6.73
CA PHE A 65 -1.25 -1.78 6.65
C PHE A 65 -0.85 -2.20 8.06
N ASN A 66 -0.98 -3.49 8.35
CA ASN A 66 -0.40 -4.04 9.58
C ASN A 66 1.14 -4.06 9.47
N SER A 67 1.82 -4.23 10.60
CA SER A 67 3.30 -4.20 10.64
C SER A 67 3.94 -5.21 9.69
N LYS A 68 3.33 -6.39 9.50
CA LYS A 68 3.83 -7.43 8.59
C LYS A 68 3.70 -6.99 7.12
N GLU A 69 2.56 -6.44 6.74
CA GLU A 69 2.32 -5.94 5.38
C GLU A 69 3.19 -4.72 5.06
N MET A 70 3.46 -3.85 6.03
CA MET A 70 4.41 -2.76 5.87
C MET A 70 5.82 -3.28 5.57
N VAL A 71 6.26 -4.32 6.28
CA VAL A 71 7.54 -5.01 5.99
C VAL A 71 7.50 -5.61 4.58
N GLU A 72 6.47 -6.38 4.24
CA GLU A 72 6.37 -7.04 2.93
C GLU A 72 6.33 -6.04 1.78
N ARG A 73 5.54 -4.98 1.89
CA ARG A 73 5.48 -3.89 0.92
C ARG A 73 6.83 -3.21 0.73
N THR A 74 7.54 -2.91 1.82
CA THR A 74 8.84 -2.25 1.71
C THR A 74 9.95 -3.18 1.21
N THR A 75 9.88 -4.48 1.50
CA THR A 75 10.76 -5.48 0.86
C THR A 75 10.51 -5.55 -0.64
N SER A 76 9.24 -5.49 -1.06
CA SER A 76 8.83 -5.53 -2.46
C SER A 76 9.25 -4.26 -3.21
N GLU A 77 9.06 -3.08 -2.60
CA GLU A 77 9.53 -1.80 -3.11
C GLU A 77 11.05 -1.81 -3.35
N LEU A 78 11.82 -2.38 -2.43
CA LEU A 78 13.27 -2.53 -2.58
C LEU A 78 13.65 -3.45 -3.75
N LYS A 79 12.96 -4.59 -3.90
CA LYS A 79 13.17 -5.52 -5.03
C LYS A 79 12.85 -4.85 -6.37
N LEU A 80 11.73 -4.14 -6.46
CA LEU A 80 11.33 -3.39 -7.64
C LEU A 80 12.34 -2.29 -8.00
N ALA A 81 12.80 -1.51 -7.01
CA ALA A 81 13.79 -0.47 -7.26
C ALA A 81 15.15 -1.04 -7.74
N LYS A 82 15.54 -2.24 -7.28
CA LYS A 82 16.72 -2.94 -7.82
C LYS A 82 16.52 -3.35 -9.27
N ALA A 83 15.37 -3.94 -9.59
CA ALA A 83 15.03 -4.36 -10.95
C ALA A 83 15.01 -3.17 -11.91
N GLU A 84 14.37 -2.06 -11.53
CA GLU A 84 14.32 -0.83 -12.32
C GLU A 84 15.71 -0.26 -12.60
N LYS A 85 16.61 -0.28 -11.61
CA LYS A 85 18.01 0.13 -11.82
C LYS A 85 18.69 -0.77 -12.86
N ASN A 86 18.54 -2.09 -12.75
CA ASN A 86 19.16 -3.03 -13.68
C ASN A 86 18.64 -2.83 -15.12
N VAL A 87 17.33 -2.66 -15.29
CA VAL A 87 16.72 -2.35 -16.59
C VAL A 87 17.29 -1.04 -17.16
N ALA A 88 17.44 0.00 -16.33
CA ALA A 88 18.01 1.27 -16.78
C ALA A 88 19.50 1.17 -17.18
N ILE A 89 20.28 0.29 -16.54
CA ILE A 89 21.67 0.00 -16.94
C ILE A 89 21.69 -0.66 -18.31
N LEU A 90 20.93 -1.75 -18.49
CA LEU A 90 20.88 -2.49 -19.74
C LEU A 90 20.40 -1.60 -20.90
N GLU A 91 19.39 -0.76 -20.66
CA GLU A 91 18.93 0.20 -21.66
C GLU A 91 20.06 1.17 -22.06
N LEU A 92 20.78 1.73 -21.09
CA LEU A 92 21.89 2.65 -21.38
C LEU A 92 23.01 1.96 -22.17
N GLU A 93 23.38 0.74 -21.80
CA GLU A 93 24.38 -0.06 -22.50
C GLU A 93 23.95 -0.34 -23.94
N GLN A 94 22.69 -0.73 -24.15
CA GLN A 94 22.11 -0.94 -25.46
C GLN A 94 22.19 0.33 -26.32
N ARG A 95 21.78 1.50 -25.78
CA ARG A 95 21.87 2.79 -26.52
C ARG A 95 23.30 3.16 -26.88
N ILE A 96 24.26 2.91 -26.01
CA ILE A 96 25.68 3.16 -26.28
C ILE A 96 26.17 2.24 -27.42
N GLN A 97 25.78 0.96 -27.40
CA GLN A 97 26.14 0.02 -28.47
C GLN A 97 25.49 0.40 -29.82
N GLU A 98 24.22 0.79 -29.82
CA GLU A 98 23.51 1.30 -31.01
C GLU A 98 24.27 2.49 -31.62
N HIS A 99 24.63 3.48 -30.79
CA HIS A 99 25.39 4.66 -31.25
C HIS A 99 26.79 4.32 -31.78
N LYS A 100 27.47 3.31 -31.22
CA LYS A 100 28.79 2.87 -31.69
C LYS A 100 28.72 2.16 -33.04
N LYS A 101 27.70 1.32 -33.25
CA LYS A 101 27.54 0.52 -34.48
C LYS A 101 26.98 1.35 -35.64
N ASN A 102 26.31 2.47 -35.36
CA ASN A 102 25.68 3.29 -36.39
C ASN A 102 26.71 4.15 -37.17
N LYS A 103 26.72 4.01 -38.49
CA LYS A 103 27.59 4.76 -39.42
C LYS A 103 26.92 6.03 -39.99
N ASN A 104 25.60 6.19 -39.86
CA ASN A 104 24.86 7.33 -40.38
C ASN A 104 24.98 8.55 -39.45
N SER A 105 25.51 9.67 -39.97
CA SER A 105 25.75 10.89 -39.18
C SER A 105 24.48 11.48 -38.56
N ASN A 106 23.38 11.53 -39.32
CA ASN A 106 22.12 12.13 -38.86
C ASN A 106 21.49 11.31 -37.73
N GLU A 107 21.50 9.97 -37.85
CA GLU A 107 20.97 9.08 -36.81
C GLU A 107 21.81 9.09 -35.53
N ARG A 108 23.12 9.33 -35.63
CA ARG A 108 24.00 9.44 -34.45
C ARG A 108 23.63 10.62 -33.56
N VAL A 109 23.14 11.73 -34.10
CA VAL A 109 22.66 12.87 -33.30
C VAL A 109 21.46 12.45 -32.44
N ALA A 110 20.45 11.82 -33.05
CA ALA A 110 19.29 11.30 -32.32
C ALA A 110 19.67 10.24 -31.27
N LEU A 111 20.64 9.36 -31.58
CA LEU A 111 21.13 8.35 -30.63
C LEU A 111 21.85 8.98 -29.43
N LYS A 112 22.58 10.09 -29.59
CA LYS A 112 23.17 10.83 -28.47
C LYS A 112 22.11 11.36 -27.51
N GLU A 113 20.99 11.85 -28.03
CA GLU A 113 19.87 12.30 -27.19
C GLU A 113 19.24 11.13 -26.43
N LYS A 114 19.03 9.98 -27.08
CA LYS A 114 18.55 8.76 -26.41
C LYS A 114 19.49 8.33 -25.28
N ILE A 115 20.81 8.35 -25.50
CA ILE A 115 21.80 8.07 -24.44
C ILE A 115 21.64 9.06 -23.27
N LYS A 116 21.48 10.36 -23.54
CA LYS A 116 21.27 11.38 -22.50
C LYS A 116 20.02 11.07 -21.68
N SER A 117 18.91 10.73 -22.34
CA SER A 117 17.67 10.33 -21.68
C SER A 117 17.84 9.07 -20.84
N SER A 118 18.51 8.03 -21.34
CA SER A 118 18.78 6.81 -20.57
C SER A 118 19.70 7.07 -19.36
N LYS A 119 20.67 7.98 -19.46
CA LYS A 119 21.48 8.43 -18.30
C LYS A 119 20.63 9.11 -17.22
N ILE A 120 19.68 9.97 -17.63
CA ILE A 120 18.75 10.63 -16.70
C ILE A 120 17.87 9.57 -16.01
N ARG A 121 17.34 8.60 -16.78
CA ARG A 121 16.55 7.49 -16.25
C ARG A 121 17.34 6.67 -15.23
N LEU A 122 18.60 6.34 -15.53
CA LEU A 122 19.48 5.62 -14.61
C LEU A 122 19.67 6.40 -13.29
N LYS A 123 19.98 7.69 -13.36
CA LYS A 123 20.09 8.55 -12.16
C LYS A 123 18.82 8.54 -11.32
N LYS A 124 17.64 8.62 -11.95
CA LYS A 124 16.35 8.54 -11.23
C LYS A 124 16.17 7.18 -10.55
N ALA A 125 16.50 6.08 -11.23
CA ALA A 125 16.41 4.73 -10.67
C ALA A 125 17.38 4.54 -9.48
N GLU A 126 18.59 5.11 -9.55
CA GLU A 126 19.53 5.08 -8.43
C GLU A 126 19.03 5.84 -7.21
N LEU A 127 18.44 7.03 -7.41
CA LEU A 127 17.84 7.80 -6.32
C LEU A 127 16.67 7.04 -5.69
N LYS A 128 15.81 6.42 -6.50
CA LYS A 128 14.70 5.59 -6.01
C LYS A 128 15.20 4.40 -5.21
N LEU A 129 16.25 3.71 -5.67
CA LEU A 129 16.87 2.62 -4.92
C LEU A 129 17.46 3.10 -3.58
N ARG A 130 18.12 4.26 -3.54
CA ARG A 130 18.64 4.84 -2.28
C ARG A 130 17.49 5.13 -1.30
N ALA A 131 16.40 5.71 -1.78
CA ALA A 131 15.21 5.97 -0.96
C ALA A 131 14.58 4.68 -0.42
N ALA A 132 14.40 3.67 -1.29
CA ALA A 132 13.86 2.37 -0.90
C ALA A 132 14.75 1.66 0.14
N LYS A 133 16.09 1.72 -0.02
CA LYS A 133 17.04 1.20 0.98
C LYS A 133 16.90 1.88 2.33
N LYS A 134 16.75 3.22 2.36
CA LYS A 134 16.54 3.97 3.61
C LYS A 134 15.24 3.54 4.30
N ARG A 135 14.13 3.45 3.56
CA ARG A 135 12.83 3.00 4.08
C ARG A 135 12.89 1.57 4.64
N TYR A 136 13.51 0.67 3.88
CA TYR A 136 13.71 -0.71 4.30
C TYR A 136 14.51 -0.79 5.62
N LYS A 137 15.61 -0.03 5.73
CA LYS A 137 16.44 0.00 6.94
C LYS A 137 15.65 0.45 8.17
N LEU A 138 14.82 1.50 8.03
CA LEU A 138 14.00 2.03 9.12
C LEU A 138 12.95 1.03 9.63
N ILE A 139 12.42 0.20 8.75
CA ILE A 139 11.41 -0.81 9.10
C ILE A 139 12.09 -2.07 9.63
N SER A 140 13.22 -2.47 9.06
CA SER A 140 13.98 -3.64 9.55
C SER A 140 14.60 -3.42 10.93
N SER A 141 14.92 -2.18 11.31
CA SER A 141 15.45 -1.85 12.64
C SER A 141 14.38 -1.78 13.74
N LYS A 142 13.10 -1.90 13.39
CA LYS A 142 11.96 -1.95 14.32
C LYS A 142 11.50 -3.38 14.60
N LYS A 143 12.14 -4.39 13.98
CA LYS A 143 12.02 -5.79 14.36
C LYS A 143 12.94 -6.07 15.54
#